data_AF-A0A150UQ59-F1
#
_entry.id   AF-A0A150UQ59-F1
#
_cell.length_a   1.000
_cell.length_b   1.000
_cell.length_c   1.000
_cell.angle_alpha   90.00
_cell.angle_beta   90.00
_cell.angle_gamma   90.00
#
_symmetry.space_group_name_H-M   'P 1'
#
loop_
_entity.id
_entity.type
_entity.pdbx_description
1 polymer ?
#
loop_
_entity_poly.entity_id
_entity_poly.type
_entity_poly.pdbx_seq_one_letter_code
_entity_poly.pdbx_strand_id
1 'polypeptide(L)'
;MAPTDHSDPQTQKQALIVALNEHRINTIGELRHVERIFATLGSSDLTQPMTSAWVYYVNSNSLLTELRGLTRNYPFSSECLDEAKARVYQDPASNRSWNYCWLILTKIHTDHLIPTYARTQANLPEMWGGRVPLADGVDRLAEAFINEWSAAVAQLLRYWEVAPTRQ
;
A
#
# COMPACT_ATOMS: atom_id res chain seq x y z
N MET A 1 -25.84 -35.26 19.55
CA MET A 1 -26.07 -34.20 18.55
C MET A 1 -24.99 -33.16 18.72
N ALA A 2 -24.01 -33.10 17.82
CA ALA A 2 -23.07 -31.99 17.75
C ALA A 2 -23.49 -31.14 16.53
N PRO A 3 -23.65 -29.81 16.65
CA PRO A 3 -23.92 -28.99 15.50
C PRO A 3 -22.60 -28.82 14.74
N THR A 4 -22.51 -29.41 13.57
CA THR A 4 -21.50 -29.04 12.58
C THR A 4 -21.87 -27.65 12.07
N ASP A 5 -21.28 -26.63 12.67
CA ASP A 5 -21.30 -25.26 12.17
C ASP A 5 -20.45 -25.21 10.88
N HIS A 6 -21.05 -25.67 9.79
CA HIS A 6 -20.54 -25.42 8.45
C HIS A 6 -21.23 -24.13 8.02
N SER A 7 -20.60 -23.01 8.35
CA SER A 7 -20.96 -21.72 7.76
C SER A 7 -20.96 -21.94 6.25
N ASP A 8 -22.14 -21.88 5.63
CA ASP A 8 -22.30 -22.09 4.20
C ASP A 8 -21.29 -21.19 3.45
N PRO A 9 -20.42 -21.74 2.58
CA PRO A 9 -19.41 -20.97 1.85
C PRO A 9 -19.99 -19.74 1.14
N GLN A 10 -21.25 -19.81 0.70
CA GLN A 10 -21.95 -18.69 0.08
C GLN A 10 -22.30 -17.59 1.10
N THR A 11 -22.70 -17.97 2.32
CA THR A 11 -22.95 -17.02 3.42
C THR A 11 -21.66 -16.33 3.86
N GLN A 12 -20.54 -17.09 3.97
CA GLN A 12 -19.22 -16.52 4.26
C GLN A 12 -18.77 -15.54 3.17
N LYS A 13 -18.94 -15.93 1.89
CA LYS A 13 -18.65 -15.06 0.73
C LYS A 13 -19.42 -13.75 0.80
N GLN A 14 -20.72 -13.80 1.07
CA GLN A 14 -21.57 -12.61 1.16
C GLN A 14 -21.14 -11.69 2.32
N ALA A 15 -20.81 -12.25 3.48
CA ALA A 15 -20.33 -11.48 4.62
C ALA A 15 -19.02 -10.73 4.32
N LEU A 16 -18.09 -11.36 3.59
CA LEU A 16 -16.84 -10.72 3.15
C LEU A 16 -17.10 -9.59 2.15
N ILE A 17 -18.00 -9.78 1.18
CA ILE A 17 -18.38 -8.72 0.23
C ILE A 17 -18.96 -7.51 0.98
N VAL A 18 -19.84 -7.74 1.95
CA VAL A 18 -20.41 -6.69 2.78
C VAL A 18 -19.30 -5.97 3.56
N ALA A 19 -18.39 -6.71 4.20
CA ALA A 19 -17.28 -6.11 4.95
C ALA A 19 -16.33 -5.26 4.09
N LEU A 20 -16.07 -5.66 2.84
CA LEU A 20 -15.27 -4.88 1.89
C LEU A 20 -15.98 -3.58 1.49
N ASN A 21 -17.28 -3.68 1.16
CA ASN A 21 -18.08 -2.53 0.74
C ASN A 21 -18.32 -1.52 1.87
N GLU A 22 -18.41 -2.00 3.12
CA GLU A 22 -18.51 -1.17 4.32
C GLU A 22 -17.15 -0.65 4.81
N HIS A 23 -16.06 -0.98 4.10
CA HIS A 23 -14.70 -0.57 4.44
C HIS A 23 -14.24 -0.98 5.85
N ARG A 24 -14.84 -2.05 6.41
CA ARG A 24 -14.44 -2.61 7.71
C ARG A 24 -13.09 -3.32 7.66
N ILE A 25 -12.71 -3.76 6.46
CA ILE A 25 -11.40 -4.33 6.15
C ILE A 25 -10.53 -3.20 5.59
N ASN A 26 -9.53 -2.77 6.35
CA ASN A 26 -8.77 -1.54 6.04
C ASN A 26 -7.26 -1.65 6.23
N THR A 27 -6.73 -2.85 6.46
CA THR A 27 -5.30 -3.13 6.43
C THR A 27 -4.93 -3.94 5.20
N ILE A 28 -3.68 -3.80 4.73
CA ILE A 28 -3.17 -4.60 3.60
C ILE A 28 -3.30 -6.10 3.87
N GLY A 29 -3.06 -6.53 5.11
CA GLY A 29 -3.04 -7.94 5.50
C GLY A 29 -4.41 -8.57 5.43
N GLU A 30 -5.44 -7.87 5.92
CA GLU A 30 -6.83 -8.34 5.82
C GLU A 30 -7.30 -8.36 4.37
N LEU A 31 -7.02 -7.31 3.57
CA LEU A 31 -7.37 -7.29 2.15
C LEU A 31 -6.74 -8.46 1.39
N ARG A 32 -5.46 -8.76 1.67
CA ARG A 32 -4.75 -9.90 1.09
C ARG A 32 -5.27 -11.25 1.56
N HIS A 33 -5.67 -11.35 2.82
CA HIS A 33 -6.31 -12.55 3.35
C HIS A 33 -7.62 -12.84 2.61
N VAL A 34 -8.46 -11.82 2.42
CA VAL A 34 -9.73 -11.94 1.68
C VAL A 34 -9.48 -12.27 0.21
N GLU A 35 -8.45 -11.68 -0.41
CA GLU A 35 -8.07 -11.99 -1.79
C GLU A 35 -7.71 -13.46 -1.98
N ARG A 36 -6.96 -14.05 -1.03
CA ARG A 36 -6.63 -15.47 -1.06
C ARG A 36 -7.87 -16.35 -0.92
N ILE A 37 -8.83 -15.97 -0.07
CA ILE A 37 -10.13 -16.66 0.04
C ILE A 37 -10.90 -16.55 -1.27
N PHE A 38 -10.95 -15.37 -1.89
CA PHE A 38 -11.67 -15.18 -3.14
C PHE A 38 -11.06 -15.99 -4.29
N ALA A 39 -9.73 -16.12 -4.33
CA ALA A 39 -9.04 -16.96 -5.29
C ALA A 39 -9.40 -18.45 -5.17
N THR A 40 -9.64 -18.97 -3.97
CA THR A 40 -10.08 -20.37 -3.79
C THR A 40 -11.55 -20.59 -4.15
N LEU A 41 -12.39 -19.56 -4.05
CA LEU A 41 -13.80 -19.61 -4.42
C LEU A 41 -14.05 -19.50 -5.94
N GLY A 42 -13.07 -19.02 -6.71
CA GLY A 42 -13.05 -19.11 -8.18
C GLY A 42 -14.14 -18.34 -8.93
N SER A 43 -14.77 -17.35 -8.29
CA SER A 43 -15.97 -16.68 -8.80
C SER A 43 -15.68 -15.26 -9.30
N SER A 44 -16.09 -14.93 -10.53
CA SER A 44 -15.79 -13.65 -11.19
C SER A 44 -16.46 -12.43 -10.55
N ASP A 45 -17.59 -12.64 -9.87
CA ASP A 45 -18.34 -11.62 -9.11
C ASP A 45 -17.54 -11.03 -7.93
N LEU A 46 -16.42 -11.62 -7.56
CA LEU A 46 -15.52 -11.16 -6.48
C LEU A 46 -14.50 -10.12 -6.94
N THR A 47 -14.32 -9.95 -8.25
CA THR A 47 -13.30 -9.05 -8.82
C THR A 47 -13.62 -7.59 -8.51
N GLN A 48 -14.89 -7.19 -8.69
CA GLN A 48 -15.31 -5.80 -8.50
C GLN A 48 -15.23 -5.36 -7.04
N PRO A 49 -15.82 -6.07 -6.05
CA PRO A 49 -15.70 -5.68 -4.64
C PRO A 49 -14.25 -5.57 -4.17
N MET A 50 -13.40 -6.51 -4.60
CA MET A 50 -11.98 -6.51 -4.25
C MET A 50 -11.25 -5.31 -4.88
N THR A 51 -11.48 -5.03 -6.16
CA THR A 51 -10.86 -3.88 -6.85
C THR A 51 -11.26 -2.57 -6.18
N SER A 52 -12.56 -2.39 -5.88
CA SER A 52 -13.07 -1.21 -5.18
C SER A 52 -12.45 -1.03 -3.79
N ALA A 53 -12.27 -2.13 -3.03
CA ALA A 53 -11.66 -2.08 -1.71
C ALA A 53 -10.19 -1.63 -1.77
N TRP A 54 -9.41 -2.12 -2.73
CA TRP A 54 -8.02 -1.66 -2.93
C TRP A 54 -7.94 -0.19 -3.32
N VAL A 55 -8.83 0.27 -4.21
CA VAL A 55 -8.92 1.68 -4.59
C VAL A 55 -9.25 2.55 -3.38
N TYR A 56 -10.21 2.13 -2.56
CA TYR A 56 -10.57 2.83 -1.34
C TYR A 56 -9.38 2.89 -0.37
N TYR A 57 -8.77 1.75 -0.02
CA TYR A 57 -7.65 1.65 0.92
C TYR A 57 -6.48 2.59 0.56
N VAL A 58 -6.17 2.73 -0.73
CA VAL A 58 -5.13 3.65 -1.20
C VAL A 58 -5.57 5.12 -1.09
N ASN A 59 -6.81 5.43 -1.48
CA ASN A 59 -7.28 6.81 -1.61
C ASN A 59 -7.82 7.40 -0.30
N SER A 60 -8.14 6.57 0.70
CA SER A 60 -8.67 6.97 2.01
C SER A 60 -7.58 7.18 3.08
N ASN A 61 -6.31 7.30 2.68
CA ASN A 61 -5.14 7.40 3.54
C ASN A 61 -4.81 6.15 4.39
N SER A 62 -5.52 5.02 4.24
CA SER A 62 -5.18 3.79 4.97
C SER A 62 -3.76 3.31 4.65
N LEU A 63 -3.37 3.31 3.37
CA LEU A 63 -1.99 2.96 2.97
C LEU A 63 -0.93 3.89 3.58
N LEU A 64 -1.17 5.21 3.55
CA LEU A 64 -0.26 6.18 4.15
C LEU A 64 -0.13 5.99 5.66
N THR A 65 -1.26 5.72 6.32
CA THR A 65 -1.31 5.45 7.76
C THR A 65 -0.50 4.20 8.12
N GLU A 66 -0.63 3.13 7.33
CA GLU A 66 0.11 1.90 7.55
C GLU A 66 1.61 2.08 7.29
N LEU A 67 2.00 2.78 6.22
CA LEU A 67 3.39 3.16 5.96
C LEU A 67 3.97 3.97 7.12
N ARG A 68 3.26 4.98 7.62
CA ARG A 68 3.69 5.77 8.79
C ARG A 68 3.74 4.97 10.09
N GLY A 69 2.91 3.94 10.22
CA GLY A 69 2.98 2.98 11.32
C GLY A 69 4.27 2.15 11.33
N LEU A 70 4.85 1.92 10.15
CA LEU A 70 6.13 1.23 9.94
C LEU A 70 7.34 2.18 10.00
N THR A 71 7.16 3.46 9.66
CA THR A 71 8.23 4.47 9.65
C THR A 71 8.09 5.44 10.82
N ARG A 72 8.25 4.94 12.05
CA ARG A 72 7.93 5.72 13.27
C ARG A 72 8.96 6.79 13.59
N ASN A 73 10.22 6.56 13.23
CA ASN A 73 11.30 7.51 13.50
C ASN A 73 11.25 8.66 12.49
N TYR A 74 10.94 8.30 11.24
CA TYR A 74 10.90 9.19 10.10
C TYR A 74 9.62 8.94 9.29
N PRO A 75 8.50 9.60 9.62
CA PRO A 75 7.21 9.38 8.97
C PRO A 75 7.27 9.44 7.44
N PHE A 76 6.66 8.45 6.78
CA PHE A 76 6.63 8.36 5.32
C PHE A 76 5.99 9.59 4.67
N SER A 77 6.61 10.07 3.60
CA SER A 77 6.17 11.25 2.86
C SER A 77 4.87 10.99 2.09
N SER A 78 3.87 11.86 2.31
CA SER A 78 2.63 11.84 1.52
C SER A 78 2.90 12.21 0.07
N GLU A 79 3.82 13.14 -0.19
CA GLU A 79 4.17 13.58 -1.55
C GLU A 79 4.79 12.44 -2.36
N CYS A 80 5.64 11.61 -1.74
CA CYS A 80 6.19 10.41 -2.38
C CYS A 80 5.08 9.44 -2.79
N LEU A 81 4.05 9.29 -1.96
CA LEU A 81 2.92 8.40 -2.23
C LEU A 81 2.00 8.99 -3.32
N ASP A 82 1.75 10.29 -3.30
CA ASP A 82 0.89 10.96 -4.28
C ASP A 82 1.52 10.99 -5.67
N GLU A 83 2.83 11.19 -5.76
CA GLU A 83 3.59 11.05 -7.01
C GLU A 83 3.48 9.63 -7.57
N ALA A 84 3.58 8.61 -6.73
CA ALA A 84 3.39 7.23 -7.16
C ALA A 84 1.98 6.96 -7.72
N LYS A 85 0.93 7.50 -7.07
CA LYS A 85 -0.45 7.43 -7.58
C LYS A 85 -0.56 8.10 -8.95
N ALA A 86 0.02 9.30 -9.11
CA ALA A 86 0.02 10.03 -10.38
C ALA A 86 0.70 9.23 -11.50
N ARG A 87 1.85 8.62 -11.20
CA ARG A 87 2.59 7.77 -12.16
C ARG A 87 1.83 6.52 -12.55
N VAL A 88 1.18 5.84 -11.60
CA VAL A 88 0.32 4.69 -11.91
C VAL A 88 -0.81 5.12 -12.85
N TYR A 89 -1.46 6.26 -12.57
CA TYR A 89 -2.55 6.75 -13.41
C TYR A 89 -2.10 7.11 -14.83
N GLN A 90 -0.89 7.67 -14.98
CA GLN A 90 -0.32 8.07 -16.27
C GLN A 90 0.31 6.92 -17.06
N ASP A 91 0.67 5.81 -16.40
CA ASP A 91 1.35 4.69 -17.05
C ASP A 91 0.36 3.82 -17.85
N PRO A 92 0.47 3.76 -19.19
CA PRO A 92 -0.37 2.91 -20.03
C PRO A 92 -0.25 1.42 -19.68
N ALA A 93 0.89 1.02 -19.10
CA ALA A 93 1.16 -0.34 -18.63
C ALA A 93 0.56 -0.65 -17.25
N SER A 94 -0.01 0.31 -16.52
CA SER A 94 -0.74 0.04 -15.26
C SER A 94 -1.96 -0.86 -15.44
N ASN A 95 -2.41 -1.06 -16.68
CA ASN A 95 -3.41 -2.08 -17.02
C ASN A 95 -2.92 -3.53 -16.83
N ARG A 96 -1.63 -3.76 -16.52
CA ARG A 96 -1.05 -5.11 -16.35
C ARG A 96 -1.38 -5.76 -15.01
N SER A 97 -1.79 -5.00 -14.00
CA SER A 97 -2.29 -5.54 -12.73
C SER A 97 -3.65 -4.93 -12.42
N TRP A 98 -4.51 -5.72 -11.79
CA TRP A 98 -5.77 -5.22 -11.25
C TRP A 98 -5.60 -4.67 -9.82
N ASN A 99 -4.45 -4.92 -9.17
CA ASN A 99 -4.21 -4.52 -7.79
C ASN A 99 -3.53 -3.14 -7.71
N TYR A 100 -4.33 -2.11 -7.44
CA TYR A 100 -3.89 -0.72 -7.41
C TYR A 100 -2.83 -0.43 -6.34
N CYS A 101 -2.96 -1.05 -5.15
CA CYS A 101 -2.00 -0.87 -4.06
C CYS A 101 -0.62 -1.43 -4.43
N TRP A 102 -0.58 -2.64 -4.99
CA TRP A 102 0.66 -3.26 -5.45
C TRP A 102 1.35 -2.42 -6.54
N LEU A 103 0.59 -1.88 -7.50
CA LEU A 103 1.13 -1.01 -8.56
C LEU A 103 1.81 0.22 -7.96
N ILE A 104 1.20 0.87 -6.97
CA ILE A 104 1.77 2.05 -6.31
C ILE A 104 3.05 1.71 -5.56
N LEU A 105 3.03 0.68 -4.72
CA LEU A 105 4.21 0.26 -3.97
C LEU A 105 5.36 -0.14 -4.92
N THR A 106 5.02 -0.80 -6.02
CA THR A 106 5.98 -1.16 -7.07
C THR A 106 6.55 0.10 -7.72
N LYS A 107 5.71 1.09 -8.09
CA LYS A 107 6.18 2.35 -8.68
C LYS A 107 7.09 3.13 -7.74
N ILE A 108 6.77 3.20 -6.44
CA ILE A 108 7.65 3.82 -5.44
C ILE A 108 9.05 3.19 -5.50
N HIS A 109 9.11 1.87 -5.60
CA HIS A 109 10.35 1.11 -5.65
C HIS A 109 11.07 1.23 -7.00
N THR A 110 10.40 0.97 -8.12
CA THR A 110 11.01 0.89 -9.46
C THR A 110 11.41 2.24 -10.03
N ASP A 111 10.67 3.30 -9.70
CA ASP A 111 10.95 4.64 -10.18
C ASP A 111 11.89 5.40 -9.24
N HIS A 112 12.41 4.73 -8.20
CA HIS A 112 13.34 5.30 -7.22
C HIS A 112 12.83 6.61 -6.60
N LEU A 113 11.55 6.65 -6.20
CA LEU A 113 10.96 7.86 -5.63
C LEU A 113 11.52 8.18 -4.25
N ILE A 114 11.77 7.15 -3.42
CA ILE A 114 12.22 7.32 -2.03
C ILE A 114 13.45 8.21 -1.91
N PRO A 115 14.58 7.97 -2.62
CA PRO A 115 15.75 8.85 -2.53
C PRO A 115 15.46 10.32 -2.84
N THR A 116 14.62 10.57 -3.85
CA THR A 116 14.26 11.93 -4.27
C THR A 116 13.49 12.64 -3.16
N TYR A 117 12.40 12.03 -2.67
CA TYR A 117 11.56 12.65 -1.65
C TYR A 117 12.21 12.67 -0.27
N ALA A 118 13.07 11.70 0.05
CA ALA A 118 13.85 11.70 1.28
C ALA A 118 14.81 12.89 1.31
N ARG A 119 15.48 13.18 0.19
CA ARG A 119 16.37 14.34 0.09
C ARG A 119 15.59 15.65 0.14
N THR A 120 14.46 15.75 -0.56
CA THR A 120 13.59 16.94 -0.48
C THR A 120 13.14 17.19 0.96
N GLN A 121 12.63 16.15 1.64
CA GLN A 121 12.21 16.23 3.04
C GLN A 121 13.37 16.63 3.96
N ALA A 122 14.56 16.05 3.79
CA ALA A 122 15.73 16.37 4.59
C ALA A 122 16.25 17.80 4.37
N ASN A 123 15.94 18.44 3.24
CA ASN A 123 16.30 19.84 2.98
C ASN A 123 15.33 20.84 3.61
N LEU A 124 14.15 20.41 4.04
CA LEU A 124 13.15 21.30 4.62
C LEU A 124 13.69 21.94 5.92
N PRO A 125 13.71 23.29 6.03
CA PRO A 125 14.18 23.98 7.23
C PRO A 125 13.48 23.52 8.52
N GLU A 126 12.23 23.07 8.43
CA GLU A 126 11.43 22.53 9.52
C GLU A 126 12.10 21.32 10.20
N MET A 127 12.85 20.50 9.44
CA MET A 127 13.64 19.39 9.99
C MET A 127 14.82 19.85 10.85
N TRP A 128 15.17 21.14 10.76
CA TRP A 128 16.35 21.76 11.37
C TRP A 128 15.97 22.92 12.30
N GLY A 129 14.73 22.97 12.77
CA GLY A 129 14.23 24.03 13.65
C GLY A 129 14.16 25.40 12.96
N GLY A 130 13.84 25.42 11.67
CA GLY A 130 13.73 26.63 10.84
C GLY A 130 15.05 27.16 10.29
N ARG A 131 16.14 26.39 10.40
CA ARG A 131 17.47 26.78 9.94
C ARG A 131 17.79 26.17 8.59
N VAL A 132 18.66 26.83 7.83
CA VAL A 132 19.23 26.26 6.61
C VAL A 132 20.21 25.14 7.03
N PRO A 133 20.02 23.90 6.56
CA PRO A 133 20.90 22.81 6.92
C PRO A 133 22.24 22.84 6.19
N LEU A 134 23.24 22.22 6.80
CA LEU A 134 24.50 21.90 6.13
C LEU A 134 24.31 20.68 5.23
N ALA A 135 25.01 20.63 4.11
CA ALA A 135 24.93 19.53 3.13
C ALA A 135 25.13 18.15 3.80
N ASP A 136 26.16 17.99 4.63
CA ASP A 136 26.44 16.73 5.34
C ASP A 136 25.33 16.33 6.33
N GLY A 137 24.57 17.30 6.83
CA GLY A 137 23.41 17.04 7.69
C GLY A 137 22.23 16.52 6.87
N VAL A 138 21.95 17.19 5.75
CA VAL A 138 20.91 16.77 4.79
C VAL A 138 21.18 15.35 4.32
N ASP A 139 22.40 15.03 3.91
CA ASP A 139 22.73 13.73 3.35
C ASP A 139 22.54 12.61 4.40
N ARG A 140 22.98 12.83 5.65
CA ARG A 140 22.76 11.87 6.76
C ARG A 140 21.28 11.66 7.09
N LEU A 141 20.51 12.74 7.12
CA LEU A 141 19.08 12.67 7.40
C LEU A 141 18.31 12.00 6.24
N ALA A 142 18.68 12.31 5.00
CA ALA A 142 18.14 11.66 3.81
C ALA A 142 18.42 10.15 3.81
N GLU A 143 19.63 9.73 4.18
CA GLU A 143 19.98 8.31 4.31
C GLU A 143 19.10 7.61 5.37
N ALA A 144 18.85 8.26 6.51
CA ALA A 144 17.96 7.73 7.54
C ALA A 144 16.51 7.56 7.03
N PHE A 145 15.98 8.56 6.31
CA PHE A 145 14.69 8.46 5.62
C PHE A 145 14.69 7.29 4.62
N ILE A 146 15.69 7.21 3.74
CA ILE A 146 15.79 6.18 2.70
C ILE A 146 15.75 4.78 3.33
N ASN A 147 16.52 4.56 4.38
CA ASN A 147 16.59 3.26 5.05
C ASN A 147 15.24 2.84 5.62
N GLU A 148 14.58 3.70 6.39
CA GLU A 148 13.31 3.35 7.03
C GLU A 148 12.16 3.23 6.01
N TRP A 149 12.08 4.16 5.04
CA TRP A 149 11.03 4.16 4.02
C TRP A 149 11.16 2.97 3.08
N SER A 150 12.38 2.61 2.67
CA SER A 150 12.62 1.46 1.81
C SER A 150 12.26 0.16 2.52
N ALA A 151 12.62 0.03 3.81
CA ALA A 151 12.25 -1.12 4.62
C ALA A 151 10.73 -1.27 4.76
N ALA A 152 10.01 -0.17 4.98
CA ALA A 152 8.55 -0.18 5.07
C ALA A 152 7.88 -0.61 3.76
N VAL A 153 8.30 -0.02 2.62
CA VAL A 153 7.76 -0.39 1.30
C VAL A 153 8.06 -1.85 0.96
N ALA A 154 9.30 -2.30 1.20
CA ALA A 154 9.67 -3.70 1.03
C ALA A 154 8.83 -4.63 1.91
N GLN A 155 8.57 -4.24 3.16
CA GLN A 155 7.71 -5.01 4.07
C GLN A 155 6.29 -5.16 3.54
N LEU A 156 5.68 -4.09 3.03
CA LEU A 156 4.33 -4.15 2.46
C LEU A 156 4.30 -4.95 1.14
N LEU A 157 5.34 -4.86 0.31
CA LEU A 157 5.43 -5.65 -0.93
C LEU A 157 5.48 -7.17 -0.67
N ARG A 158 6.01 -7.62 0.48
CA ARG A 158 6.07 -9.05 0.84
C ARG A 158 4.70 -9.72 0.97
N TYR A 159 3.60 -8.97 1.06
CA TYR A 159 2.26 -9.55 1.04
C TYR A 159 1.89 -10.20 -0.32
N TRP A 160 2.65 -9.90 -1.38
CA TRP A 160 2.55 -10.56 -2.67
C TRP A 160 3.81 -11.39 -2.92
N GLU A 161 3.74 -12.70 -2.65
CA GLU A 161 4.80 -13.66 -3.00
C GLU A 161 5.05 -13.72 -4.52
N VAL A 162 3.98 -13.54 -5.30
CA VAL A 162 3.99 -13.43 -6.76
C VAL A 162 3.25 -12.16 -7.15
N ALA A 163 3.80 -11.43 -8.14
CA ALA A 163 3.18 -10.23 -8.65
C ALA A 163 1.74 -10.51 -9.14
N PRO A 164 0.72 -9.76 -8.69
CA PRO A 164 -0.69 -9.93 -9.09
C PRO A 164 -0.92 -9.36 -10.50
N THR A 165 -0.17 -9.87 -11.48
CA THR A 165 -0.28 -9.50 -12.89
C THR A 165 -1.42 -10.28 -13.55
N ARG A 166 -2.12 -9.65 -14.50
CA ARG A 166 -3.09 -10.33 -15.36
C ARG A 166 -2.30 -11.31 -16.25
N GLN A 167 -2.59 -12.60 -16.13
CA GLN A 167 -2.12 -13.63 -17.08
C GLN A 167 -2.83 -13.48 -18.42
#